data_AF-A0A8B6FJG7-F1
#
_entry.id   AF-A0A8B6FJG7-F1
#
_cell.length_a   1.000
_cell.length_b   1.000
_cell.length_c   1.000
_cell.angle_alpha   90.00
_cell.angle_beta   90.00
_cell.angle_gamma   90.00
#
_symmetry.space_group_name_H-M   'P 1'
#
loop_
_entity.id
_entity.type
_entity.pdbx_description
1 polymer ?
#
loop_
_entity_poly.entity_id
_entity_poly.type
_entity_poly.pdbx_seq_one_letter_code
_entity_poly.pdbx_strand_id
1 'polypeptide(L)'
;MARFKGRFVRQQEKDRRVQLSELVSDRNVADHTKNTEATDTYQSIWLPGERRIFEPYQVSKDLKAGCTDCGSTLHITDIVTKTNCGLGFIITNEETENVPIKIKYDMGWQKRGSGRKYDSMSGVGVAIGNETGKVLEREIRSKNCRTCSYWEGKGIEAAHHDCPRNWYGTSKGMEPDVGVSLIKKLEEKKCTVSTLIMDDDATTMSKIQKFRQNIDHDITKWSDIKHVQNSLGKKLYVLPTSYRKSIRNDDIAHLMKCFTYAVHSNKNNKQQMQNDLSAIVPHVFNEHDHCNVRWCRYLKNPEKYTPTIQLSNLDLKSKLSKIFQDYVENIDKLVPCASTKENESFNNMLTAKAPKNKHYSASTSLEARVNCTVAQKNESFNYVSIVNVECGLSPGKVTENSSNQLIRKRKLHSSYCNSKEFKKKKLDKKRLARNENNVLEIREGDTYKTEIDMLCQNMQETDVISNPLIIEELTQVQNIQPSIPCVYFDLETTSLSLNCDIVQISAVNDMNVFDQYITPSSGISKYASEVTGLSMCNNILCYNGRKVNSCSPQQGLQNFIIWLQETIPEKCMLIAHNAKIFDAGHQD
;
A
#
# COMPACT_ATOMS: atom_id res chain seq x y z
N MET A 1 0.35 -32.30 44.56
CA MET A 1 -1.10 -32.43 44.24
C MET A 1 -1.52 -31.27 43.35
N ALA A 2 -1.84 -31.57 42.09
CA ALA A 2 -2.19 -30.59 41.06
C ALA A 2 -3.56 -29.93 41.35
N ARG A 3 -3.66 -28.62 41.10
CA ARG A 3 -4.94 -27.91 40.94
C ARG A 3 -5.03 -27.37 39.52
N PHE A 4 -5.88 -28.00 38.71
CA PHE A 4 -6.31 -27.51 37.41
C PHE A 4 -7.27 -26.32 37.59
N LYS A 5 -7.09 -25.25 36.81
CA LYS A 5 -8.10 -24.23 36.52
C LYS A 5 -8.06 -23.92 35.02
N GLY A 6 -8.85 -24.66 34.23
CA GLY A 6 -9.11 -24.33 32.82
C GLY A 6 -10.14 -23.21 32.72
N ARG A 7 -9.92 -22.25 31.81
CA ARG A 7 -10.94 -21.31 31.34
C ARG A 7 -11.39 -21.74 29.95
N PHE A 8 -12.71 -21.85 29.77
CA PHE A 8 -13.41 -22.16 28.52
C PHE A 8 -13.45 -20.93 27.59
N VAL A 9 -13.38 -21.17 26.28
CA VAL A 9 -13.77 -20.17 25.26
C VAL A 9 -14.85 -20.81 24.36
N ARG A 10 -15.97 -20.09 24.21
CA ARG A 10 -17.14 -20.41 23.38
C ARG A 10 -16.75 -20.51 21.89
N GLN A 11 -17.21 -21.56 21.22
CA GLN A 11 -17.51 -21.53 19.78
C GLN A 11 -19.02 -21.72 19.62
N GLN A 12 -19.67 -20.74 18.99
CA GLN A 12 -21.07 -20.80 18.60
C GLN A 12 -21.24 -21.74 17.39
N GLU A 13 -22.38 -22.44 17.36
CA GLU A 13 -22.95 -23.22 16.25
C GLU A 13 -22.42 -24.64 16.00
N LYS A 14 -22.94 -25.61 16.76
CA LYS A 14 -23.88 -26.66 16.26
C LYS A 14 -24.14 -27.70 17.37
N ASP A 15 -25.41 -27.81 17.76
CA ASP A 15 -25.93 -28.75 18.74
C ASP A 15 -25.82 -30.21 18.29
N ARG A 16 -25.01 -31.00 19.01
CA ARG A 16 -25.29 -32.39 19.44
C ARG A 16 -24.11 -32.90 20.27
N ARG A 17 -24.37 -33.24 21.54
CA ARG A 17 -23.41 -33.91 22.44
C ARG A 17 -23.35 -35.39 22.08
N VAL A 18 -22.16 -35.91 21.72
CA VAL A 18 -21.86 -37.35 21.77
C VAL A 18 -20.49 -37.52 22.43
N GLN A 19 -20.43 -38.41 23.42
CA GLN A 19 -19.27 -38.74 24.23
C GLN A 19 -18.38 -39.70 23.43
N LEU A 20 -17.16 -39.27 23.04
CA LEU A 20 -16.16 -40.12 22.39
C LEU A 20 -15.32 -40.85 23.45
N SER A 21 -15.96 -41.81 24.11
CA SER A 21 -15.29 -43.00 24.61
C SER A 21 -15.82 -44.16 23.78
N GLU A 22 -14.93 -45.00 23.25
CA GLU A 22 -15.16 -46.12 22.31
C GLU A 22 -14.99 -45.77 20.82
N LEU A 23 -13.76 -45.94 20.32
CA LEU A 23 -13.45 -46.96 19.33
C LEU A 23 -11.92 -47.09 19.19
N VAL A 24 -11.45 -48.25 19.62
CA VAL A 24 -10.08 -48.77 19.53
C VAL A 24 -9.84 -49.36 18.14
N SER A 25 -8.56 -49.51 17.78
CA SER A 25 -7.96 -50.31 16.68
C SER A 25 -8.25 -49.80 15.26
N ASP A 26 -7.26 -49.51 14.41
CA ASP A 26 -6.21 -50.44 14.02
C ASP A 26 -4.82 -49.83 13.80
N ARG A 27 -3.84 -50.67 14.12
CA ARG A 27 -2.41 -50.49 13.92
C ARG A 27 -2.05 -50.67 12.44
N ASN A 28 -1.01 -49.99 11.98
CA ASN A 28 0.00 -50.65 11.15
C ASN A 28 1.39 -50.27 11.67
N VAL A 29 1.98 -51.29 12.29
CA VAL A 29 3.32 -51.37 12.84
C VAL A 29 4.28 -51.67 11.70
N ALA A 30 5.39 -50.94 11.64
CA ALA A 30 6.64 -51.48 11.11
C ALA A 30 7.71 -51.11 12.12
N ASP A 31 7.85 -52.00 13.09
CA ASP A 31 8.91 -52.05 14.08
C ASP A 31 10.09 -52.79 13.43
N HIS A 32 11.27 -52.16 13.42
CA HIS A 32 12.52 -52.90 13.39
C HIS A 32 13.54 -52.15 14.23
N THR A 33 13.65 -52.62 15.46
CA THR A 33 14.78 -52.45 16.36
C THR A 33 16.02 -53.12 15.79
N LYS A 34 17.12 -52.36 15.69
CA LYS A 34 18.46 -52.88 16.01
C LYS A 34 19.18 -51.82 16.85
N ASN A 35 19.59 -52.28 18.03
CA ASN A 35 20.36 -51.56 19.02
C ASN A 35 21.62 -50.94 18.42
N THR A 36 21.68 -49.62 18.46
CA THR A 36 22.91 -48.86 18.69
C THR A 36 22.59 -47.88 19.80
N GLU A 37 23.34 -47.96 20.88
CA GLU A 37 23.20 -47.13 22.08
C GLU A 37 23.09 -45.65 21.68
N ALA A 38 21.88 -45.10 21.81
CA ALA A 38 21.66 -43.68 21.62
C ALA A 38 22.24 -42.97 22.84
N THR A 39 23.36 -42.28 22.64
CA THR A 39 23.93 -41.35 23.61
C THR A 39 22.87 -40.34 24.08
N ASP A 40 22.86 -40.03 25.37
CA ASP A 40 21.88 -39.20 26.12
C ASP A 40 21.56 -37.80 25.56
N THR A 41 22.10 -37.41 24.41
CA THR A 41 21.85 -36.12 23.74
C THR A 41 20.53 -36.04 22.97
N TYR A 42 19.80 -37.14 22.74
CA TYR A 42 18.60 -37.16 21.89
C TYR A 42 17.25 -37.15 22.62
N GLN A 43 17.22 -37.20 23.96
CA GLN A 43 15.95 -37.25 24.72
C GLN A 43 15.20 -35.91 24.78
N SER A 44 15.78 -34.78 24.37
CA SER A 44 15.13 -33.45 24.47
C SER A 44 14.32 -33.01 23.24
N ILE A 45 14.21 -33.84 22.19
CA ILE A 45 13.56 -33.46 20.92
C ILE A 45 12.06 -33.83 20.87
N TRP A 46 11.55 -34.55 21.89
CA TRP A 46 10.18 -35.03 21.90
C TRP A 46 9.44 -34.59 23.17
N LEU A 47 8.59 -33.57 23.04
CA LEU A 47 7.51 -33.35 24.02
C LEU A 47 6.30 -34.21 23.62
N PRO A 48 5.64 -34.91 24.56
CA PRO A 48 4.46 -35.70 24.24
C PRO A 48 3.29 -34.77 23.84
N GLY A 49 2.85 -34.86 22.58
CA GLY A 49 1.54 -34.36 22.16
C GLY A 49 1.47 -33.06 21.35
N GLU A 50 2.57 -32.40 20.98
CA GLU A 50 2.51 -31.14 20.21
C GLU A 50 3.37 -31.12 18.92
N ARG A 51 2.88 -30.35 17.93
CA ARG A 51 3.39 -30.24 16.56
C ARG A 51 4.90 -29.95 16.50
N ARG A 52 5.59 -30.63 15.57
CA ARG A 52 6.97 -30.34 15.11
C ARG A 52 7.20 -28.82 14.93
N ILE A 53 7.94 -28.20 15.84
CA ILE A 53 8.70 -27.00 15.53
C ILE A 53 10.13 -27.49 15.26
N PHE A 54 10.40 -27.81 13.99
CA PHE A 54 11.78 -28.02 13.53
C PHE A 54 12.53 -26.72 13.79
N GLU A 55 13.45 -26.69 14.77
CA GLU A 55 14.37 -25.58 14.92
C GLU A 55 15.35 -25.59 13.74
N PRO A 56 15.25 -24.65 12.77
CA PRO A 56 16.05 -24.68 11.55
C PRO A 56 17.55 -24.45 11.80
N TYR A 57 17.92 -24.11 13.04
CA TYR A 57 19.28 -23.80 13.44
C TYR A 57 20.15 -25.05 13.56
N GLN A 58 19.66 -26.10 14.23
CA GLN A 58 20.41 -27.35 14.41
C GLN A 58 20.58 -28.08 13.08
N VAL A 59 19.50 -28.16 12.30
CA VAL A 59 19.55 -28.68 10.92
C VAL A 59 20.51 -27.86 10.05
N SER A 60 20.59 -26.54 10.18
CA SER A 60 21.56 -25.75 9.40
C SER A 60 23.02 -26.00 9.78
N LYS A 61 23.31 -26.32 11.05
CA LYS A 61 24.65 -26.68 11.51
C LYS A 61 25.04 -28.07 11.01
N ASP A 62 24.13 -29.03 11.11
CA ASP A 62 24.38 -30.41 10.69
C ASP A 62 24.46 -30.51 9.15
N LEU A 63 23.70 -29.69 8.40
CA LEU A 63 23.83 -29.56 6.96
C LEU A 63 25.15 -28.89 6.52
N LYS A 64 25.64 -27.90 7.27
CA LYS A 64 26.94 -27.25 7.01
C LYS A 64 28.15 -28.10 7.40
N ALA A 65 28.00 -29.06 8.31
CA ALA A 65 29.09 -29.98 8.66
C ALA A 65 29.39 -30.97 7.52
N GLY A 66 28.45 -31.13 6.58
CA GLY A 66 28.56 -32.06 5.46
C GLY A 66 28.30 -33.52 5.88
N CYS A 67 28.15 -34.40 4.88
CA CYS A 67 28.06 -35.84 5.13
C CYS A 67 29.41 -36.36 5.63
N THR A 68 29.43 -37.00 6.80
CA THR A 68 30.64 -37.58 7.41
C THR A 68 31.28 -38.68 6.54
N ASP A 69 30.51 -39.31 5.66
CA ASP A 69 30.98 -40.44 4.84
C ASP A 69 31.58 -40.00 3.50
N CYS A 70 31.14 -38.87 2.93
CA CYS A 70 31.62 -38.40 1.62
C CYS A 70 32.19 -36.97 1.61
N GLY A 71 32.27 -36.31 2.78
CA GLY A 71 32.88 -34.98 2.94
C GLY A 71 32.15 -33.84 2.23
N SER A 72 30.96 -34.08 1.67
CA SER A 72 30.22 -33.09 0.89
C SER A 72 29.45 -32.13 1.80
N THR A 73 29.81 -30.85 1.77
CA THR A 73 29.16 -29.76 2.53
C THR A 73 27.83 -29.36 1.88
N LEU A 74 26.73 -29.40 2.64
CA LEU A 74 25.39 -29.11 2.13
C LEU A 74 25.14 -27.60 2.17
N HIS A 75 25.56 -26.91 1.12
CA HIS A 75 25.16 -25.53 0.90
C HIS A 75 23.75 -25.50 0.28
N ILE A 76 22.83 -24.73 0.88
CA ILE A 76 21.63 -24.25 0.18
C ILE A 76 22.07 -23.18 -0.85
N THR A 77 23.01 -23.51 -1.75
CA THR A 77 23.57 -22.56 -2.73
C THR A 77 23.11 -22.77 -4.16
N ASP A 78 22.52 -23.89 -4.54
CA ASP A 78 22.49 -24.12 -5.98
C ASP A 78 21.25 -23.67 -6.73
N ILE A 79 20.23 -23.08 -6.11
CA ILE A 79 19.11 -22.55 -6.90
C ILE A 79 19.48 -21.23 -7.57
N VAL A 80 20.26 -20.37 -6.90
CA VAL A 80 20.73 -19.11 -7.49
C VAL A 80 21.79 -19.40 -8.54
N THR A 81 22.74 -20.29 -8.22
CA THR A 81 23.75 -20.77 -9.17
C THR A 81 23.08 -21.47 -10.36
N LYS A 82 22.12 -22.39 -10.17
CA LYS A 82 21.37 -23.03 -11.27
C LYS A 82 20.55 -22.04 -12.09
N THR A 83 19.93 -21.02 -11.48
CA THR A 83 19.24 -19.96 -12.24
C THR A 83 20.22 -19.16 -13.11
N ASN A 84 21.38 -18.78 -12.57
CA ASN A 84 22.39 -18.03 -13.33
C ASN A 84 23.05 -18.90 -14.39
N CYS A 85 23.41 -20.15 -14.08
CA CYS A 85 23.94 -21.12 -15.03
C CYS A 85 22.91 -21.45 -16.11
N GLY A 86 21.62 -21.59 -15.77
CA GLY A 86 20.54 -21.82 -16.72
C GLY A 86 20.27 -20.62 -17.62
N LEU A 87 20.42 -19.40 -17.09
CA LEU A 87 20.44 -18.18 -17.92
C LEU A 87 21.64 -18.19 -18.85
N GLY A 88 22.84 -18.50 -18.34
CA GLY A 88 24.02 -18.75 -19.15
C GLY A 88 23.75 -19.77 -20.25
N PHE A 89 23.14 -20.91 -19.94
CA PHE A 89 22.87 -22.01 -20.88
C PHE A 89 21.83 -21.65 -21.96
N ILE A 90 20.74 -20.99 -21.59
CA ILE A 90 19.70 -20.54 -22.54
C ILE A 90 20.25 -19.46 -23.50
N ILE A 91 21.26 -18.74 -23.05
CA ILE A 91 21.90 -17.67 -23.80
C ILE A 91 23.13 -18.18 -24.62
N THR A 92 23.70 -19.34 -24.28
CA THR A 92 24.94 -19.90 -24.87
C THR A 92 24.73 -20.97 -25.95
N ASN A 93 23.55 -21.01 -26.58
CA ASN A 93 23.37 -21.87 -27.76
C ASN A 93 24.03 -21.33 -29.04
N GLU A 94 24.78 -20.23 -28.98
CA GLU A 94 25.70 -19.82 -30.04
C GLU A 94 27.01 -19.31 -29.39
N GLU A 95 28.15 -19.74 -29.92
CA GLU A 95 29.48 -19.29 -29.51
C GLU A 95 29.60 -17.77 -29.65
N THR A 96 29.57 -17.00 -28.55
CA THR A 96 30.30 -15.72 -28.28
C THR A 96 29.67 -14.89 -27.14
N GLU A 97 30.52 -14.10 -26.46
CA GLU A 97 30.23 -12.88 -25.67
C GLU A 97 29.54 -12.93 -24.28
N ASN A 98 30.06 -12.09 -23.38
CA ASN A 98 29.45 -11.70 -22.11
C ASN A 98 28.08 -11.07 -22.38
N VAL A 99 26.99 -11.75 -22.01
CA VAL A 99 25.66 -11.27 -22.38
C VAL A 99 25.17 -10.16 -21.46
N PRO A 100 24.78 -8.99 -22.02
CA PRO A 100 24.24 -7.88 -21.25
C PRO A 100 22.88 -8.23 -20.64
N ILE A 101 22.79 -8.26 -19.32
CA ILE A 101 21.56 -8.51 -18.56
C ILE A 101 21.00 -7.24 -17.92
N LYS A 102 19.67 -7.18 -17.82
CA LYS A 102 18.95 -6.11 -17.13
C LYS A 102 18.45 -6.62 -15.78
N ILE A 103 18.77 -5.90 -14.72
CA ILE A 103 18.43 -6.31 -13.35
C ILE A 103 17.57 -5.27 -12.65
N LYS A 104 16.69 -5.75 -11.78
CA LYS A 104 15.87 -4.97 -10.85
C LYS A 104 16.46 -5.10 -9.45
N TYR A 105 16.70 -3.98 -8.81
CA TYR A 105 17.31 -3.91 -7.50
C TYR A 105 16.48 -3.07 -6.54
N ASP A 106 16.30 -3.59 -5.33
CA ASP A 106 15.70 -2.91 -4.18
C ASP A 106 16.11 -3.65 -2.89
N MET A 107 16.15 -2.92 -1.77
CA MET A 107 16.59 -3.42 -0.48
C MET A 107 15.43 -3.51 0.53
N GLY A 108 15.25 -4.69 1.10
CA GLY A 108 14.31 -4.96 2.17
C GLY A 108 14.92 -4.80 3.57
N TRP A 109 14.30 -3.98 4.42
CA TRP A 109 14.72 -3.78 5.81
C TRP A 109 13.98 -4.70 6.79
N GLN A 110 14.70 -5.30 7.74
CA GLN A 110 14.13 -6.18 8.78
C GLN A 110 13.46 -5.43 9.92
N LYS A 111 13.72 -4.13 10.07
CA LYS A 111 12.95 -3.25 10.96
C LYS A 111 11.80 -2.60 10.19
N ARG A 112 10.62 -2.45 10.82
CA ARG A 112 9.56 -1.59 10.25
C ARG A 112 10.02 -0.13 10.33
N GLY A 113 10.13 0.52 9.19
CA GLY A 113 10.42 1.96 9.12
C GLY A 113 9.15 2.78 9.36
N SER A 114 9.24 3.83 10.18
CA SER A 114 8.22 4.88 10.32
C SER A 114 8.49 6.08 9.39
N GLY A 115 9.36 5.92 8.37
CA GLY A 115 9.83 7.00 7.50
C GLY A 115 10.82 7.99 8.14
N ARG A 116 11.00 7.93 9.47
CA ARG A 116 11.87 8.85 10.23
C ARG A 116 13.06 8.17 10.95
N LYS A 117 13.08 6.83 11.00
CA LYS A 117 14.13 6.04 11.69
C LYS A 117 14.89 5.18 10.69
N TYR A 118 16.18 5.46 10.52
CA TYR A 118 17.11 4.78 9.61
C TYR A 118 18.14 3.95 10.38
N ASP A 119 17.66 3.08 11.26
CA ASP A 119 18.47 2.37 12.26
C ASP A 119 18.24 0.84 12.20
N SER A 120 17.91 0.30 11.02
CA SER A 120 17.76 -1.15 10.85
C SER A 120 19.09 -1.85 11.15
N MET A 121 19.05 -2.91 11.95
CA MET A 121 20.24 -3.72 12.27
C MET A 121 20.66 -4.63 11.11
N SER A 122 19.76 -4.84 10.15
CA SER A 122 20.04 -5.63 8.96
C SER A 122 19.18 -5.21 7.77
N GLY A 123 19.66 -5.54 6.58
CA GLY A 123 18.92 -5.40 5.33
C GLY A 123 19.29 -6.49 4.34
N VAL A 124 18.38 -6.77 3.42
CA VAL A 124 18.52 -7.80 2.39
C VAL A 124 18.31 -7.14 1.03
N GLY A 125 19.33 -7.14 0.18
CA GLY A 125 19.20 -6.68 -1.20
C GLY A 125 19.14 -7.87 -2.15
N VAL A 126 18.33 -7.75 -3.20
CA VAL A 126 18.19 -8.79 -4.22
C VAL A 126 18.26 -8.19 -5.62
N ALA A 127 18.99 -8.86 -6.50
CA ALA A 127 19.00 -8.60 -7.93
C ALA A 127 18.06 -9.60 -8.62
N ILE A 128 17.05 -9.09 -9.32
CA ILE A 128 16.05 -9.89 -10.05
C ILE A 128 16.21 -9.61 -11.54
N GLY A 129 16.29 -10.65 -12.38
CA GLY A 129 16.34 -10.49 -13.83
C GLY A 129 15.07 -9.85 -14.36
N ASN A 130 15.18 -8.81 -15.19
CA ASN A 130 14.03 -8.08 -15.70
C ASN A 130 13.15 -8.95 -16.62
N GLU A 131 13.78 -9.79 -17.44
CA GLU A 131 13.13 -10.66 -18.41
C GLU A 131 12.59 -11.94 -17.75
N THR A 132 13.36 -12.52 -16.82
CA THR A 132 13.00 -13.80 -16.19
C THR A 132 12.10 -13.66 -14.97
N GLY A 133 12.18 -12.52 -14.27
CA GLY A 133 11.56 -12.32 -12.96
C GLY A 133 12.13 -13.23 -11.85
N LYS A 134 13.23 -13.94 -12.10
CA LYS A 134 13.94 -14.79 -11.14
C LYS A 134 15.03 -14.00 -10.42
N VAL A 135 15.29 -14.37 -9.17
CA VAL A 135 16.42 -13.84 -8.38
C VAL A 135 17.72 -14.40 -8.93
N LEU A 136 18.62 -13.50 -9.32
CA LEU A 136 19.95 -13.79 -9.87
C LEU A 136 21.03 -13.74 -8.79
N GLU A 137 20.90 -12.82 -7.85
CA GLU A 137 21.84 -12.72 -6.74
C GLU A 137 21.18 -12.07 -5.52
N ARG A 138 21.69 -12.39 -4.32
CA ARG A 138 21.21 -11.83 -3.05
C ARG A 138 22.38 -11.48 -2.15
N GLU A 139 22.16 -10.48 -1.31
CA GLU A 139 23.14 -10.03 -0.33
C GLU A 139 22.46 -9.63 0.96
N ILE A 140 23.12 -9.92 2.08
CA ILE A 140 22.63 -9.58 3.42
C ILE A 140 23.70 -8.76 4.12
N ARG A 141 23.29 -7.65 4.73
CA ARG A 141 24.13 -6.89 5.66
C ARG A 141 23.52 -6.96 7.04
N SER A 142 24.32 -7.30 8.05
CA SER A 142 23.91 -7.32 9.46
C SER A 142 24.97 -6.69 10.34
N LYS A 143 24.51 -5.87 11.30
CA LYS A 143 25.31 -5.25 12.35
C LYS A 143 25.42 -6.11 13.60
N ASN A 144 24.62 -7.16 13.71
CA ASN A 144 24.46 -7.91 14.95
C ASN A 144 24.79 -9.40 14.77
N CYS A 145 25.41 -9.98 15.80
CA CYS A 145 25.61 -11.41 15.98
C CYS A 145 25.37 -11.73 17.46
N ARG A 146 24.48 -12.69 17.74
CA ARG A 146 24.13 -13.08 19.11
C ARG A 146 25.32 -13.66 19.87
N THR A 147 26.12 -14.48 19.19
CA THR A 147 27.31 -15.09 19.76
C THR A 147 28.34 -14.02 20.10
N CYS A 148 28.67 -13.11 19.17
CA CYS A 148 29.58 -12.00 19.43
C CYS A 148 29.08 -11.13 20.59
N SER A 149 27.83 -10.70 20.57
CA SER A 149 27.28 -9.84 21.62
C SER A 149 27.28 -10.48 23.01
N TYR A 150 27.13 -11.81 23.09
CA TYR A 150 27.22 -12.53 24.35
C TYR A 150 28.64 -12.50 24.94
N TRP A 151 29.65 -12.79 24.13
CA TRP A 151 31.05 -12.83 24.57
C TRP A 151 31.63 -11.42 24.80
N GLU A 152 31.27 -10.45 23.96
CA GLU A 152 31.60 -9.04 24.16
C GLU A 152 31.08 -8.53 25.52
N GLY A 153 29.87 -8.92 25.92
CA GLY A 153 29.30 -8.59 27.23
C GLY A 153 30.04 -9.21 28.43
N LYS A 154 30.94 -10.16 28.17
CA LYS A 154 31.83 -10.78 29.17
C LYS A 154 33.27 -10.26 29.07
N GLY A 155 33.57 -9.35 28.14
CA GLY A 155 34.92 -8.86 27.88
C GLY A 155 35.83 -9.91 27.24
N ILE A 156 35.26 -10.95 26.63
CA ILE A 156 36.00 -12.05 26.01
C ILE A 156 35.74 -12.04 24.51
N GLU A 157 36.74 -12.34 23.70
CA GLU A 157 36.56 -12.50 22.26
C GLU A 157 35.82 -13.82 21.96
N ALA A 158 34.82 -13.76 21.09
CA ALA A 158 34.06 -14.95 20.70
C ALA A 158 34.96 -15.94 19.94
N ALA A 159 34.87 -17.22 20.29
CA ALA A 159 35.48 -18.28 19.48
C ALA A 159 34.99 -18.22 18.02
N HIS A 160 35.79 -18.75 17.09
CA HIS A 160 35.45 -18.80 15.67
C HIS A 160 34.08 -19.46 15.44
N HIS A 161 33.21 -18.78 14.70
CA HIS A 161 31.86 -19.23 14.39
C HIS A 161 31.36 -18.58 13.11
N ASP A 162 30.24 -19.09 12.57
CA ASP A 162 29.49 -18.49 11.47
C ASP A 162 28.86 -17.14 11.90
N CYS A 163 29.66 -16.09 11.92
CA CYS A 163 29.24 -14.77 12.35
C CYS A 163 28.39 -14.10 11.26
N PRO A 164 27.09 -13.79 11.51
CA PRO A 164 26.28 -13.03 10.57
C PRO A 164 26.65 -11.53 10.53
N ARG A 165 27.43 -11.02 11.50
CA ARG A 165 27.82 -9.61 11.54
C ARG A 165 28.89 -9.34 10.48
N ASN A 166 28.52 -8.56 9.46
CA ASN A 166 29.39 -8.23 8.32
C ASN A 166 29.30 -6.75 7.90
N TRP A 167 28.67 -5.91 8.73
CA TRP A 167 28.50 -4.49 8.45
C TRP A 167 28.72 -3.64 9.70
N TYR A 168 29.61 -2.66 9.58
CA TYR A 168 30.03 -1.78 10.68
C TYR A 168 29.63 -0.31 10.48
N GLY A 169 29.07 0.04 9.31
CA GLY A 169 28.67 1.40 8.99
C GLY A 169 27.24 1.77 9.42
N THR A 170 26.73 2.90 8.92
CA THR A 170 25.32 3.30 9.13
C THR A 170 24.36 2.39 8.36
N SER A 171 23.09 2.32 8.75
CA SER A 171 22.12 1.47 8.04
C SER A 171 21.86 1.98 6.62
N LYS A 172 21.88 3.31 6.42
CA LYS A 172 21.79 3.94 5.08
C LYS A 172 22.90 3.49 4.14
N GLY A 173 24.09 3.18 4.67
CA GLY A 173 25.21 2.74 3.85
C GLY A 173 25.10 1.30 3.34
N MET A 174 24.19 0.47 3.89
CA MET A 174 24.04 -0.94 3.50
C MET A 174 23.48 -1.09 2.09
N GLU A 175 22.48 -0.29 1.72
CA GLU A 175 21.84 -0.36 0.40
C GLU A 175 22.84 -0.12 -0.74
N PRO A 176 23.58 0.98 -0.78
CA PRO A 176 24.49 1.22 -1.88
C PRO A 176 25.68 0.25 -1.89
N ASP A 177 26.11 -0.24 -0.73
CA ASP A 177 27.16 -1.28 -0.63
C ASP A 177 26.68 -2.61 -1.22
N VAL A 178 25.47 -3.02 -0.87
CA VAL A 178 24.86 -4.23 -1.40
C VAL A 178 24.63 -4.11 -2.90
N GLY A 179 24.18 -2.96 -3.41
CA GLY A 179 24.03 -2.73 -4.85
C GLY A 179 25.33 -2.98 -5.62
N VAL A 180 26.46 -2.45 -5.14
CA VAL A 180 27.79 -2.70 -5.73
C VAL A 180 28.20 -4.18 -5.62
N SER A 181 28.00 -4.78 -4.45
CA SER A 181 28.32 -6.19 -4.18
C SER A 181 27.58 -7.15 -5.12
N LEU A 182 26.31 -6.87 -5.41
CA LEU A 182 25.49 -7.67 -6.33
C LEU A 182 26.00 -7.59 -7.77
N ILE A 183 26.32 -6.39 -8.26
CA ILE A 183 26.86 -6.21 -9.60
C ILE A 183 28.19 -6.96 -9.72
N LYS A 184 29.11 -6.76 -8.77
CA LYS A 184 30.41 -7.44 -8.75
C LYS A 184 30.26 -8.98 -8.83
N LYS A 185 29.36 -9.56 -8.04
CA LYS A 185 29.10 -11.01 -8.05
C LYS A 185 28.49 -11.53 -9.36
N LEU A 186 27.71 -10.69 -10.06
CA LEU A 186 27.17 -11.06 -11.37
C LEU A 186 28.28 -11.01 -12.44
N GLU A 187 29.15 -10.01 -12.40
CA GLU A 187 30.31 -9.93 -13.30
C GLU A 187 31.29 -11.10 -13.08
N GLU A 188 31.57 -11.48 -11.83
CA GLU A 188 32.37 -12.67 -11.49
C GLU A 188 31.78 -13.97 -12.08
N LYS A 189 30.46 -13.99 -12.32
CA LYS A 189 29.72 -15.10 -12.94
C LYS A 189 29.56 -14.95 -14.46
N LYS A 190 30.33 -14.04 -15.11
CA LYS A 190 30.26 -13.75 -16.55
C LYS A 190 28.89 -13.24 -17.02
N CYS A 191 28.15 -12.57 -16.13
CA CYS A 191 26.87 -11.94 -16.44
C CYS A 191 27.05 -10.42 -16.38
N THR A 192 27.22 -9.79 -17.54
CA THR A 192 27.47 -8.34 -17.63
C THR A 192 26.20 -7.53 -17.41
N VAL A 193 26.18 -6.63 -16.43
CA VAL A 193 24.97 -5.86 -16.08
C VAL A 193 24.85 -4.61 -16.94
N SER A 194 24.09 -4.67 -18.03
CA SER A 194 23.91 -3.50 -18.91
C SER A 194 22.92 -2.47 -18.40
N THR A 195 21.94 -2.88 -17.57
CA THR A 195 20.87 -1.99 -17.12
C THR A 195 20.42 -2.30 -15.71
N LEU A 196 20.31 -1.24 -14.91
CA LEU A 196 19.86 -1.29 -13.52
C LEU A 196 18.54 -0.54 -13.36
N ILE A 197 17.50 -1.27 -12.98
CA ILE A 197 16.18 -0.76 -12.64
C ILE A 197 16.10 -0.62 -11.13
N MET A 198 15.98 0.61 -10.63
CA MET A 198 15.90 0.89 -9.20
C MET A 198 15.23 2.25 -8.94
N ASP A 199 14.98 2.52 -7.67
CA ASP A 199 14.51 3.82 -7.21
C ASP A 199 15.55 4.93 -7.49
N ASP A 200 15.08 6.18 -7.46
CA ASP A 200 15.93 7.37 -7.63
C ASP A 200 16.63 7.79 -6.33
N ASP A 201 17.34 6.86 -5.68
CA ASP A 201 18.26 7.21 -4.60
C ASP A 201 19.63 7.63 -5.16
N ALA A 202 19.97 8.91 -4.95
CA ALA A 202 21.22 9.50 -5.40
C ALA A 202 22.45 8.83 -4.79
N THR A 203 22.37 8.31 -3.56
CA THR A 203 23.53 7.75 -2.85
C THR A 203 23.96 6.40 -3.41
N THR A 204 22.98 5.55 -3.74
CA THR A 204 23.18 4.26 -4.42
C THR A 204 23.74 4.44 -5.82
N MET A 205 23.16 5.35 -6.61
CA MET A 205 23.68 5.63 -7.95
C MET A 205 25.10 6.18 -7.93
N SER A 206 25.44 7.07 -7.00
CA SER A 206 26.79 7.65 -6.93
C SER A 206 27.85 6.59 -6.63
N LYS A 207 27.57 5.66 -5.71
CA LYS A 207 28.50 4.57 -5.38
C LYS A 207 28.64 3.56 -6.53
N ILE A 208 27.53 3.24 -7.20
CA ILE A 208 27.55 2.39 -8.39
C ILE A 208 28.33 3.07 -9.51
N GLN A 209 28.15 4.37 -9.76
CA GLN A 209 28.92 5.11 -10.77
C GLN A 209 30.43 5.15 -10.47
N LYS A 210 30.82 5.36 -9.21
CA LYS A 210 32.23 5.23 -8.80
C LYS A 210 32.78 3.83 -9.04
N PHE A 211 31.97 2.81 -8.79
CA PHE A 211 32.34 1.43 -9.08
C PHE A 211 32.47 1.19 -10.60
N ARG A 212 31.60 1.76 -11.43
CA ARG A 212 31.67 1.68 -12.91
C ARG A 212 32.97 2.23 -13.49
N GLN A 213 33.61 3.20 -12.86
CA GLN A 213 34.93 3.69 -13.30
C GLN A 213 35.99 2.57 -13.31
N ASN A 214 35.74 1.46 -12.61
CA ASN A 214 36.59 0.28 -12.56
C ASN A 214 36.05 -0.90 -13.40
N ILE A 215 35.01 -0.69 -14.22
CA ILE A 215 34.37 -1.72 -15.05
C ILE A 215 34.45 -1.29 -16.52
N ASP A 216 34.69 -2.24 -17.41
CA ASP A 216 34.90 -2.01 -18.85
C ASP A 216 33.60 -1.74 -19.66
N HIS A 217 32.45 -1.56 -18.99
CA HIS A 217 31.18 -1.30 -19.66
C HIS A 217 30.31 -0.29 -18.90
N ASP A 218 29.47 0.44 -19.65
CA ASP A 218 28.51 1.36 -19.04
C ASP A 218 27.22 0.64 -18.62
N ILE A 219 26.64 1.08 -17.51
CA ILE A 219 25.40 0.53 -16.96
C ILE A 219 24.32 1.60 -17.08
N THR A 220 23.31 1.38 -17.93
CA THR A 220 22.19 2.32 -18.03
C THR A 220 21.30 2.24 -16.79
N LYS A 221 20.78 3.37 -16.30
CA LYS A 221 19.80 3.39 -15.21
C LYS A 221 18.39 3.60 -15.75
N TRP A 222 17.44 2.77 -15.36
CA TRP A 222 16.01 3.00 -15.56
C TRP A 222 15.31 3.27 -14.23
N SER A 223 14.44 4.27 -14.19
CA SER A 223 13.74 4.66 -12.97
C SER A 223 12.49 3.81 -12.74
N ASP A 224 12.21 3.46 -11.49
CA ASP A 224 10.90 2.90 -11.12
C ASP A 224 9.79 3.94 -11.32
N ILE A 225 8.85 3.66 -12.22
CA ILE A 225 7.77 4.60 -12.57
C ILE A 225 6.86 4.93 -11.38
N LYS A 226 6.61 3.99 -10.47
CA LYS A 226 5.79 4.23 -9.28
C LYS A 226 6.53 5.14 -8.29
N HIS A 227 7.84 4.96 -8.13
CA HIS A 227 8.65 5.86 -7.33
C HIS A 227 8.70 7.27 -7.94
N VAL A 228 8.87 7.37 -9.26
CA VAL A 228 8.80 8.63 -10.02
C VAL A 228 7.44 9.33 -9.79
N GLN A 229 6.34 8.60 -9.91
CA GLN A 229 4.99 9.12 -9.63
C GLN A 229 4.85 9.64 -8.20
N ASN A 230 5.35 8.89 -7.20
CA ASN A 230 5.30 9.33 -5.81
C ASN A 230 6.15 10.59 -5.59
N SER A 231 7.30 10.69 -6.23
CA SER A 231 8.17 11.87 -6.19
C SER A 231 7.48 13.10 -6.80
N LEU A 232 6.87 12.94 -7.99
CA LEU A 232 6.06 13.99 -8.61
C LEU A 232 4.91 14.42 -7.70
N GLY A 233 4.17 13.46 -7.14
CA GLY A 233 3.08 13.73 -6.21
C GLY A 233 3.54 14.58 -5.03
N LYS A 234 4.68 14.25 -4.39
CA LYS A 234 5.25 15.05 -3.30
C LYS A 234 5.56 16.48 -3.73
N LYS A 235 6.14 16.69 -4.93
CA LYS A 235 6.40 18.03 -5.47
C LYS A 235 5.10 18.83 -5.71
N LEU A 236 4.05 18.16 -6.19
CA LEU A 236 2.76 18.81 -6.52
C LEU A 236 1.92 19.11 -5.28
N TYR A 237 1.83 18.19 -4.30
CA TYR A 237 1.01 18.38 -3.09
C TYR A 237 1.53 19.45 -2.12
N VAL A 238 2.71 20.01 -2.36
CA VAL A 238 3.20 21.21 -1.65
C VAL A 238 2.60 22.50 -2.22
N LEU A 239 2.23 22.51 -3.51
CA LEU A 239 1.77 23.72 -4.20
C LEU A 239 0.48 24.34 -3.63
N PRO A 240 -0.54 23.59 -3.17
CA PRO A 240 -1.74 24.18 -2.58
C PRO A 240 -1.44 25.09 -1.37
N THR A 241 -0.34 24.84 -0.65
CA THR A 241 0.08 25.67 0.49
C THR A 241 0.53 27.06 0.04
N SER A 242 1.24 27.14 -1.09
CA SER A 242 1.78 28.40 -1.65
C SER A 242 0.81 29.10 -2.60
N TYR A 243 -0.08 28.35 -3.25
CA TYR A 243 -1.01 28.82 -4.28
C TYR A 243 -2.46 28.54 -3.88
N ARG A 244 -2.81 28.83 -2.63
CA ARG A 244 -4.18 28.65 -2.10
C ARG A 244 -5.20 29.26 -3.07
N LYS A 245 -6.31 28.55 -3.31
CA LYS A 245 -7.38 28.86 -4.29
C LYS A 245 -7.05 28.65 -5.78
N SER A 246 -5.77 28.65 -6.17
CA SER A 246 -5.38 28.47 -7.58
C SER A 246 -5.25 27.00 -7.99
N ILE A 247 -5.00 26.09 -7.04
CA ILE A 247 -4.90 24.65 -7.29
C ILE A 247 -5.45 23.86 -6.11
N ARG A 248 -6.30 22.86 -6.39
CA ARG A 248 -6.91 21.96 -5.41
C ARG A 248 -6.27 20.57 -5.47
N ASN A 249 -6.52 19.76 -4.44
CA ASN A 249 -6.03 18.38 -4.40
C ASN A 249 -6.56 17.50 -5.54
N ASP A 250 -7.78 17.76 -6.01
CA ASP A 250 -8.37 17.07 -7.15
C ASP A 250 -7.70 17.44 -8.47
N ASP A 251 -7.25 18.70 -8.63
CA ASP A 251 -6.48 19.15 -9.79
C ASP A 251 -5.12 18.42 -9.85
N ILE A 252 -4.47 18.27 -8.69
CA ILE A 252 -3.23 17.50 -8.57
C ILE A 252 -3.45 16.03 -8.92
N ALA A 253 -4.56 15.43 -8.46
CA ALA A 253 -4.91 14.06 -8.83
C ALA A 253 -5.12 13.91 -10.35
N HIS A 254 -5.70 14.92 -11.00
CA HIS A 254 -5.84 14.97 -12.46
C HIS A 254 -4.48 15.07 -13.17
N LEU A 255 -3.59 15.96 -12.73
CA LEU A 255 -2.22 16.09 -13.26
C LEU A 255 -1.43 14.77 -13.15
N MET A 256 -1.50 14.13 -11.98
CA MET A 256 -0.90 12.82 -11.73
C MET A 256 -1.45 11.75 -12.68
N LYS A 257 -2.75 11.79 -12.98
CA LYS A 257 -3.40 10.88 -13.93
C LYS A 257 -2.90 11.14 -15.36
N CYS A 258 -2.79 12.40 -15.77
CA CYS A 258 -2.26 12.78 -17.09
C CYS A 258 -0.82 12.31 -17.27
N PHE A 259 0.04 12.56 -16.28
CA PHE A 259 1.42 12.07 -16.27
C PHE A 259 1.49 10.55 -16.38
N THR A 260 0.70 9.84 -15.56
CA THR A 260 0.66 8.38 -15.57
C THR A 260 0.21 7.84 -16.93
N TYR A 261 -0.80 8.46 -17.53
CA TYR A 261 -1.30 8.08 -18.84
C TYR A 261 -0.21 8.29 -19.90
N ALA A 262 0.40 9.48 -19.98
CA ALA A 262 1.43 9.82 -20.96
C ALA A 262 2.64 8.87 -20.91
N VAL A 263 3.08 8.47 -19.72
CA VAL A 263 4.19 7.52 -19.56
C VAL A 263 3.78 6.11 -20.02
N HIS A 264 2.61 5.62 -19.61
CA HIS A 264 2.21 4.24 -19.93
C HIS A 264 1.73 4.07 -21.38
N SER A 265 1.10 5.08 -21.98
CA SER A 265 0.62 5.02 -23.37
C SER A 265 1.76 5.06 -24.38
N ASN A 266 2.91 5.60 -23.99
CA ASN A 266 4.07 5.80 -24.87
C ASN A 266 5.27 4.94 -24.46
N LYS A 267 5.03 3.77 -23.85
CA LYS A 267 6.08 2.81 -23.53
C LYS A 267 6.94 2.53 -24.78
N ASN A 268 8.26 2.63 -24.64
CA ASN A 268 9.24 2.47 -25.71
C ASN A 268 9.16 3.50 -26.85
N ASN A 269 8.41 4.60 -26.69
CA ASN A 269 8.35 5.69 -27.67
C ASN A 269 8.81 7.02 -27.04
N LYS A 270 10.10 7.32 -27.17
CA LYS A 270 10.74 8.51 -26.60
C LYS A 270 10.11 9.81 -27.09
N GLN A 271 9.98 9.97 -28.41
CA GLN A 271 9.48 11.21 -29.01
C GLN A 271 8.05 11.51 -28.59
N GLN A 272 7.16 10.50 -28.64
CA GLN A 272 5.76 10.71 -28.26
C GLN A 272 5.62 10.95 -26.76
N MET A 273 6.39 10.27 -25.91
CA MET A 273 6.37 10.50 -24.47
C MET A 273 6.83 11.92 -24.14
N GLN A 274 7.89 12.41 -24.79
CA GLN A 274 8.37 13.77 -24.62
C GLN A 274 7.30 14.79 -25.01
N ASN A 275 6.71 14.65 -26.20
CA ASN A 275 5.65 15.54 -26.67
C ASN A 275 4.44 15.53 -25.73
N ASP A 276 3.96 14.35 -25.33
CA ASP A 276 2.80 14.22 -24.45
C ASP A 276 3.06 14.80 -23.05
N LEU A 277 4.26 14.61 -22.49
CA LEU A 277 4.62 15.19 -21.18
C LEU A 277 4.72 16.72 -21.24
N SER A 278 5.35 17.27 -22.27
CA SER A 278 5.45 18.72 -22.49
C SER A 278 4.07 19.37 -22.71
N ALA A 279 3.11 18.62 -23.25
CA ALA A 279 1.75 19.10 -23.48
C ALA A 279 0.84 19.10 -22.24
N ILE A 280 1.20 18.42 -21.14
CA ILE A 280 0.34 18.32 -19.94
C ILE A 280 0.06 19.69 -19.34
N VAL A 281 1.11 20.51 -19.14
CA VAL A 281 0.95 21.82 -18.51
C VAL A 281 0.15 22.77 -19.42
N PRO A 282 0.50 22.99 -20.70
CA PRO A 282 -0.33 23.80 -21.60
C PRO A 282 -1.81 23.35 -21.63
N HIS A 283 -2.06 22.04 -21.69
CA HIS A 283 -3.41 21.48 -21.75
C HIS A 283 -4.31 21.92 -20.58
N VAL A 284 -3.78 21.90 -19.35
CA VAL A 284 -4.56 22.27 -18.15
C VAL A 284 -4.77 23.79 -18.01
N PHE A 285 -4.05 24.58 -18.80
CA PHE A 285 -4.25 26.03 -18.97
C PHE A 285 -5.08 26.35 -20.23
N ASN A 286 -5.74 25.35 -20.81
CA ASN A 286 -6.56 25.46 -22.01
C ASN A 286 -5.79 25.81 -23.31
N GLU A 287 -4.51 25.48 -23.36
CA GLU A 287 -3.65 25.63 -24.55
C GLU A 287 -3.46 24.25 -25.19
N HIS A 288 -3.97 24.07 -26.41
CA HIS A 288 -4.05 22.74 -27.06
C HIS A 288 -3.09 22.56 -28.25
N ASP A 289 -2.22 23.54 -28.52
CA ASP A 289 -1.35 23.57 -29.71
C ASP A 289 -0.40 22.38 -29.81
N HIS A 290 0.03 21.85 -28.66
CA HIS A 290 0.94 20.71 -28.57
C HIS A 290 0.26 19.41 -28.12
N CYS A 291 -1.07 19.41 -28.02
CA CYS A 291 -1.82 18.23 -27.58
C CYS A 291 -1.88 17.13 -28.66
N ASN A 292 -2.06 15.88 -28.23
CA ASN A 292 -2.32 14.77 -29.13
C ASN A 292 -3.83 14.43 -29.15
N VAL A 293 -4.38 14.21 -30.36
CA VAL A 293 -5.77 13.80 -30.58
C VAL A 293 -6.16 12.53 -29.81
N ARG A 294 -5.22 11.65 -29.48
CA ARG A 294 -5.49 10.40 -28.75
C ARG A 294 -6.14 10.65 -27.39
N TRP A 295 -5.70 11.68 -26.67
CA TRP A 295 -6.11 11.96 -25.30
C TRP A 295 -6.76 13.33 -25.09
N CYS A 296 -6.45 14.32 -25.93
CA CYS A 296 -7.08 15.63 -25.85
C CYS A 296 -8.49 15.61 -26.45
N ARG A 297 -9.51 15.86 -25.61
CA ARG A 297 -10.91 15.89 -26.06
C ARG A 297 -11.23 17.11 -26.93
N TYR A 298 -10.53 18.22 -26.74
CA TYR A 298 -10.70 19.44 -27.54
C TYR A 298 -10.39 19.17 -29.01
N LEU A 299 -9.24 18.53 -29.31
CA LEU A 299 -8.87 18.18 -30.69
C LEU A 299 -9.81 17.16 -31.35
N LYS A 300 -10.58 16.38 -30.57
CA LYS A 300 -11.58 15.45 -31.11
C LYS A 300 -12.89 16.14 -31.47
N ASN A 301 -13.36 17.03 -30.60
CA ASN A 301 -14.60 17.77 -30.80
C ASN A 301 -14.54 19.09 -30.00
N PRO A 302 -14.14 20.20 -30.64
CA PRO A 302 -14.06 21.50 -29.99
C PRO A 302 -15.41 22.00 -29.47
N GLU A 303 -16.51 21.71 -30.18
CA GLU A 303 -17.85 22.23 -29.87
C GLU A 303 -18.43 21.67 -28.57
N LYS A 304 -18.10 20.41 -28.23
CA LYS A 304 -18.57 19.74 -27.01
C LYS A 304 -17.52 19.67 -25.91
N TYR A 305 -16.40 20.38 -26.06
CA TYR A 305 -15.29 20.28 -25.13
C TYR A 305 -15.56 21.05 -23.84
N THR A 306 -15.55 20.32 -22.72
CA THR A 306 -15.46 20.90 -21.39
C THR A 306 -14.15 20.46 -20.73
N PRO A 307 -13.28 21.40 -20.33
CA PRO A 307 -12.04 21.07 -19.66
C PRO A 307 -12.34 20.39 -18.32
N THR A 308 -11.57 19.34 -17.99
CA THR A 308 -11.73 18.67 -16.68
C THR A 308 -11.19 19.53 -15.55
N ILE A 309 -10.09 20.23 -15.82
CA ILE A 309 -9.55 21.29 -14.97
C ILE A 309 -9.13 22.45 -15.87
N GLN A 310 -9.26 23.67 -15.37
CA GLN A 310 -8.80 24.87 -16.06
C GLN A 310 -8.13 25.80 -15.04
N LEU A 311 -6.81 25.87 -15.13
CA LEU A 311 -5.97 26.72 -14.29
C LEU A 311 -5.70 28.05 -15.02
N SER A 312 -5.58 29.14 -14.25
CA SER A 312 -5.45 30.49 -14.83
C SER A 312 -4.22 31.26 -14.33
N ASN A 313 -3.58 30.79 -13.26
CA ASN A 313 -2.46 31.48 -12.62
C ASN A 313 -1.14 31.27 -13.38
N LEU A 314 -0.58 32.32 -13.95
CA LEU A 314 0.64 32.27 -14.78
C LEU A 314 1.91 31.91 -13.98
N ASP A 315 2.01 32.32 -12.72
CA ASP A 315 3.16 31.95 -11.86
C ASP A 315 3.12 30.44 -11.55
N LEU A 316 1.93 29.92 -11.26
CA LEU A 316 1.70 28.49 -11.11
C LEU A 316 2.04 27.72 -12.40
N LYS A 317 1.69 28.26 -13.58
CA LYS A 317 2.06 27.67 -14.88
C LYS A 317 3.57 27.53 -15.00
N SER A 318 4.32 28.60 -14.74
CA SER A 318 5.79 28.58 -14.77
C SER A 318 6.38 27.54 -13.81
N LYS A 319 5.82 27.44 -12.59
CA LYS A 319 6.27 26.46 -11.60
C LYS A 319 5.98 25.02 -12.03
N LEU A 320 4.79 24.75 -12.56
CA LEU A 320 4.41 23.43 -13.09
C LEU A 320 5.28 23.05 -14.28
N SER A 321 5.51 23.96 -15.23
CA SER A 321 6.38 23.71 -16.38
C SER A 321 7.78 23.31 -15.94
N LYS A 322 8.37 24.01 -14.96
CA LYS A 322 9.68 23.63 -14.39
C LYS A 322 9.67 22.23 -13.79
N ILE A 323 8.63 21.89 -13.01
CA ILE A 323 8.52 20.56 -12.41
C ILE A 323 8.44 19.46 -13.46
N PHE A 324 7.65 19.64 -14.53
CA PHE A 324 7.49 18.65 -15.58
C PHE A 324 8.72 18.57 -16.50
N GLN A 325 9.40 19.70 -16.71
CA GLN A 325 10.64 19.79 -17.49
C GLN A 325 11.74 18.89 -16.93
N ASP A 326 11.90 18.78 -15.60
CA ASP A 326 12.84 17.85 -14.95
C ASP A 326 12.67 16.40 -15.47
N TYR A 327 11.43 15.97 -15.72
CA TYR A 327 11.12 14.62 -16.19
C TYR A 327 11.28 14.47 -17.71
N VAL A 328 11.01 15.54 -18.46
CA VAL A 328 11.27 15.59 -19.91
C VAL A 328 12.77 15.52 -20.19
N GLU A 329 13.61 16.19 -19.40
CA GLU A 329 15.07 16.12 -19.53
C GLU A 329 15.62 14.74 -19.18
N ASN A 330 14.94 13.99 -18.31
CA ASN A 330 15.31 12.65 -17.88
C ASN A 330 14.48 11.55 -18.57
N ILE A 331 13.91 11.82 -19.75
CA ILE A 331 12.97 10.94 -20.45
C ILE A 331 13.52 9.52 -20.67
N ASP A 332 14.82 9.38 -20.95
CA ASP A 332 15.46 8.09 -21.23
C ASP A 332 15.33 7.09 -20.08
N LYS A 333 15.22 7.58 -18.84
CA LYS A 333 15.00 6.75 -17.64
C LYS A 333 13.54 6.26 -17.54
N LEU A 334 12.61 6.93 -18.21
CA LEU A 334 11.15 6.72 -18.11
C LEU A 334 10.57 5.93 -19.27
N VAL A 335 11.12 6.09 -20.49
CA VAL A 335 10.66 5.43 -21.73
C VAL A 335 10.42 3.93 -21.58
N PRO A 336 11.28 3.15 -20.89
CA PRO A 336 11.08 1.71 -20.73
C PRO A 336 9.87 1.32 -19.86
N CYS A 337 9.33 2.28 -19.11
CA CYS A 337 8.26 2.07 -18.12
C CYS A 337 8.61 0.95 -17.12
N ALA A 338 9.83 0.99 -16.61
CA ALA A 338 10.38 -0.04 -15.72
C ALA A 338 9.79 0.03 -14.30
N SER A 339 9.89 -1.08 -13.55
CA SER A 339 9.31 -1.19 -12.20
C SER A 339 10.03 -2.27 -11.38
N THR A 340 10.18 -2.03 -10.09
CA THR A 340 10.76 -2.91 -9.05
C THR A 340 9.69 -3.69 -8.28
N LYS A 341 8.43 -3.74 -8.76
CA LYS A 341 7.32 -4.51 -8.15
C LYS A 341 7.69 -5.96 -7.81
N GLU A 342 8.57 -6.58 -8.59
CA GLU A 342 9.06 -7.94 -8.33
C GLU A 342 9.90 -8.02 -7.05
N ASN A 343 10.68 -6.97 -6.76
CA ASN A 343 11.41 -6.83 -5.51
C ASN A 343 10.45 -6.53 -4.35
N GLU A 344 9.45 -5.66 -4.53
CA GLU A 344 8.37 -5.46 -3.53
C GLU A 344 7.68 -6.80 -3.21
N SER A 345 7.39 -7.60 -4.25
CA SER A 345 6.80 -8.94 -4.11
C SER A 345 7.73 -9.91 -3.40
N PHE A 346 9.04 -9.87 -3.67
CA PHE A 346 10.03 -10.68 -2.96
C PHE A 346 10.10 -10.29 -1.48
N ASN A 347 10.19 -9.00 -1.18
CA ASN A 347 10.23 -8.46 0.18
C ASN A 347 8.99 -8.84 0.99
N ASN A 348 7.81 -8.87 0.35
CA ASN A 348 6.58 -9.38 0.97
C ASN A 348 6.65 -10.89 1.26
N MET A 349 7.18 -11.69 0.33
CA MET A 349 7.40 -13.13 0.55
C MET A 349 8.40 -13.39 1.68
N LEU A 350 9.49 -12.63 1.72
CA LEU A 350 10.48 -12.69 2.77
C LEU A 350 9.86 -12.33 4.12
N THR A 351 9.01 -11.30 4.19
CA THR A 351 8.35 -10.89 5.43
C THR A 351 7.44 -11.99 6.00
N ALA A 352 6.86 -12.84 5.15
CA ALA A 352 6.10 -14.01 5.61
C ALA A 352 6.99 -15.08 6.28
N LYS A 353 8.25 -15.23 5.81
CA LYS A 353 9.22 -16.18 6.39
C LYS A 353 10.05 -15.60 7.52
N ALA A 354 10.38 -14.31 7.46
CA ALA A 354 11.11 -13.52 8.44
C ALA A 354 10.28 -12.27 8.82
N PRO A 355 9.25 -12.43 9.67
CA PRO A 355 8.46 -11.31 10.15
C PRO A 355 9.30 -10.24 10.83
N LYS A 356 9.08 -8.96 10.49
CA LYS A 356 9.82 -7.80 11.01
C LYS A 356 9.67 -7.56 12.52
N ASN A 357 8.71 -8.22 13.17
CA ASN A 357 8.54 -8.18 14.63
C ASN A 357 9.39 -9.24 15.36
N LYS A 358 10.08 -10.13 14.64
CA LYS A 358 10.96 -11.14 15.21
C LYS A 358 12.39 -10.89 14.77
N HIS A 359 13.34 -11.00 15.69
CA HIS A 359 14.74 -10.72 15.43
C HIS A 359 15.50 -11.97 14.94
N TYR A 360 15.56 -12.16 13.62
CA TYR A 360 16.29 -13.28 12.99
C TYR A 360 17.72 -12.94 12.57
N SER A 361 18.09 -11.65 12.54
CA SER A 361 19.35 -11.21 11.93
C SER A 361 20.59 -11.36 12.81
N ALA A 362 20.45 -11.82 14.05
CA ALA A 362 21.57 -12.08 14.97
C ALA A 362 22.16 -13.49 14.81
N SER A 363 21.64 -14.32 13.91
CA SER A 363 22.20 -15.63 13.56
C SER A 363 22.03 -15.91 12.06
N THR A 364 22.54 -17.05 11.60
CA THR A 364 22.32 -17.60 10.24
C THR A 364 20.84 -17.88 9.92
N SER A 365 19.92 -17.72 10.89
CA SER A 365 18.49 -17.92 10.67
C SER A 365 17.90 -16.98 9.62
N LEU A 366 18.35 -15.71 9.58
CA LEU A 366 17.90 -14.78 8.54
C LEU A 366 18.34 -15.26 7.16
N GLU A 367 19.59 -15.68 7.03
CA GLU A 367 20.13 -16.19 5.77
C GLU A 367 19.37 -17.41 5.26
N ALA A 368 19.10 -18.40 6.11
CA ALA A 368 18.30 -19.57 5.74
C ALA A 368 16.90 -19.18 5.24
N ARG A 369 16.23 -18.22 5.90
CA ARG A 369 14.91 -17.72 5.49
C ARG A 369 14.96 -16.96 4.16
N VAL A 370 16.03 -16.18 3.93
CA VAL A 370 16.27 -15.52 2.63
C VAL A 370 16.47 -16.56 1.54
N ASN A 371 17.32 -17.58 1.75
CA ASN A 371 17.56 -18.64 0.78
C ASN A 371 16.27 -19.41 0.44
N CYS A 372 15.46 -19.76 1.44
CA CYS A 372 14.14 -20.37 1.20
C CYS A 372 13.18 -19.45 0.42
N THR A 373 13.27 -18.13 0.62
CA THR A 373 12.46 -17.16 -0.13
C THR A 373 12.91 -17.09 -1.59
N VAL A 374 14.22 -17.08 -1.83
CA VAL A 374 14.82 -17.11 -3.16
C VAL A 374 14.44 -18.38 -3.91
N ALA A 375 14.58 -19.53 -3.24
CA ALA A 375 14.17 -20.83 -3.77
C ALA A 375 12.69 -20.84 -4.15
N GLN A 376 11.80 -20.36 -3.27
CA GLN A 376 10.37 -20.28 -3.57
C GLN A 376 10.05 -19.28 -4.69
N LYS A 377 10.80 -18.18 -4.82
CA LYS A 377 10.61 -17.20 -5.88
C LYS A 377 10.98 -17.77 -7.25
N ASN A 378 12.09 -18.51 -7.32
CA ASN A 378 12.62 -19.07 -8.57
C ASN A 378 11.89 -20.36 -8.99
N GLU A 379 11.62 -21.25 -8.04
CA GLU A 379 11.09 -22.61 -8.30
C GLU A 379 9.66 -22.83 -7.78
N SER A 380 8.97 -21.75 -7.38
CA SER A 380 7.61 -21.80 -6.82
C SER A 380 7.54 -22.67 -5.56
N PHE A 381 6.37 -23.23 -5.23
CA PHE A 381 6.20 -24.04 -4.02
C PHE A 381 6.89 -25.41 -4.08
N ASN A 382 7.29 -25.87 -5.28
CA ASN A 382 7.96 -27.16 -5.47
C ASN A 382 9.43 -27.15 -5.00
N TYR A 383 9.97 -25.99 -4.65
CA TYR A 383 11.35 -25.84 -4.19
C TYR A 383 11.72 -26.78 -3.02
N VAL A 384 10.77 -27.13 -2.15
CA VAL A 384 11.03 -28.05 -1.02
C VAL A 384 11.32 -29.46 -1.53
N SER A 385 10.55 -29.95 -2.51
CA SER A 385 10.79 -31.26 -3.12
C SER A 385 12.10 -31.29 -3.90
N ILE A 386 12.46 -30.19 -4.58
CA ILE A 386 13.77 -30.03 -5.22
C ILE A 386 14.88 -30.12 -4.18
N VAL A 387 14.80 -29.34 -3.10
CA VAL A 387 15.80 -29.37 -2.02
C VAL A 387 15.91 -30.75 -1.40
N ASN A 388 14.80 -31.46 -1.17
CA ASN A 388 14.85 -32.82 -0.65
C ASN A 388 15.65 -33.76 -1.55
N VAL A 389 15.39 -33.74 -2.87
CA VAL A 389 16.10 -34.57 -3.84
C VAL A 389 17.59 -34.26 -3.84
N GLU A 390 17.95 -32.98 -3.84
CA GLU A 390 19.35 -32.53 -3.78
C GLU A 390 20.04 -32.92 -2.46
N CYS A 391 19.29 -33.01 -1.36
CA CYS A 391 19.76 -33.52 -0.08
C CYS A 391 19.81 -35.05 -0.01
N GLY A 392 19.56 -35.79 -1.10
CA GLY A 392 19.49 -37.25 -1.11
C GLY A 392 18.25 -37.82 -0.38
N LEU A 393 17.26 -36.97 -0.09
CA LEU A 393 16.00 -37.36 0.54
C LEU A 393 14.92 -37.62 -0.51
N SER A 394 13.88 -38.37 -0.12
CA SER A 394 12.70 -38.51 -0.96
C SER A 394 12.05 -37.14 -1.21
N PRO A 395 11.63 -36.82 -2.46
CA PRO A 395 10.90 -35.59 -2.76
C PRO A 395 9.62 -35.40 -1.93
N GLY A 396 9.08 -36.49 -1.39
CA GLY A 396 7.94 -36.52 -0.48
C GLY A 396 6.61 -36.34 -1.20
N LYS A 397 5.87 -37.43 -1.41
CA LYS A 397 4.56 -37.41 -2.11
C LYS A 397 3.55 -36.44 -1.50
N VAL A 398 3.52 -36.32 -0.16
CA VAL A 398 2.65 -35.37 0.55
C VAL A 398 3.08 -33.92 0.31
N THR A 399 4.39 -33.66 0.34
CA THR A 399 4.98 -32.33 0.07
C THR A 399 4.66 -31.88 -1.35
N GLU A 400 4.80 -32.76 -2.33
CA GLU A 400 4.51 -32.49 -3.73
C GLU A 400 3.02 -32.19 -3.94
N ASN A 401 2.12 -33.01 -3.36
CA ASN A 401 0.67 -32.78 -3.42
C ASN A 401 0.28 -31.42 -2.82
N SER A 402 0.82 -31.09 -1.64
CA SER A 402 0.60 -29.80 -0.99
C SER A 402 1.12 -28.63 -1.84
N SER A 403 2.32 -28.77 -2.41
CA SER A 403 2.92 -27.77 -3.29
C SER A 403 2.08 -27.52 -4.54
N ASN A 404 1.60 -28.59 -5.18
CA ASN A 404 0.72 -28.50 -6.34
C ASN A 404 -0.61 -27.80 -6.01
N GLN A 405 -1.20 -28.06 -4.84
CA GLN A 405 -2.39 -27.34 -4.38
C GLN A 405 -2.13 -25.84 -4.20
N LEU A 406 -1.01 -25.47 -3.58
CA LEU A 406 -0.62 -24.07 -3.39
C LEU A 406 -0.34 -23.37 -4.72
N ILE A 407 0.27 -24.06 -5.69
CA ILE A 407 0.48 -23.54 -7.05
C ILE A 407 -0.85 -23.30 -7.76
N ARG A 408 -1.82 -24.23 -7.65
CA ARG A 408 -3.17 -24.06 -8.23
C ARG A 408 -3.89 -22.86 -7.63
N LYS A 409 -3.90 -22.73 -6.29
CA LYS A 409 -4.46 -21.55 -5.58
C LYS A 409 -3.74 -20.25 -6.00
N ARG A 410 -2.40 -20.30 -6.08
CA ARG A 410 -1.47 -19.42 -6.83
C ARG A 410 -2.11 -18.81 -8.07
N LYS A 411 -2.25 -19.67 -9.07
CA LYS A 411 -2.68 -19.35 -10.43
C LYS A 411 -4.12 -18.81 -10.44
N LEU A 412 -5.04 -19.46 -9.73
CA LEU A 412 -6.44 -19.04 -9.66
C LEU A 412 -6.57 -17.62 -9.09
N HIS A 413 -5.92 -17.33 -7.97
CA HIS A 413 -5.94 -16.01 -7.36
C HIS A 413 -5.33 -14.95 -8.29
N SER A 414 -4.23 -15.27 -8.96
CA SER A 414 -3.60 -14.36 -9.94
C SER A 414 -4.55 -14.04 -11.10
N SER A 415 -5.21 -15.04 -11.68
CA SER A 415 -6.18 -14.85 -12.77
C SER A 415 -7.37 -14.00 -12.30
N TYR A 416 -7.91 -14.29 -11.11
CA TYR A 416 -9.00 -13.53 -10.50
C TYR A 416 -8.60 -12.06 -10.26
N CYS A 417 -7.44 -11.80 -9.66
CA CYS A 417 -6.97 -10.44 -9.38
C CYS A 417 -6.67 -9.63 -10.65
N ASN A 418 -6.41 -10.29 -11.78
CA ASN A 418 -6.19 -9.64 -13.06
C ASN A 418 -7.46 -9.28 -13.81
N SER A 419 -8.61 -9.86 -13.43
CA SER A 419 -9.92 -9.57 -14.03
C SER A 419 -10.29 -8.09 -13.92
N LYS A 420 -11.00 -7.58 -14.94
CA LYS A 420 -11.52 -6.20 -14.96
C LYS A 420 -12.48 -5.95 -13.80
N GLU A 421 -13.34 -6.92 -13.52
CA GLU A 421 -14.32 -6.87 -12.43
C GLU A 421 -13.66 -6.70 -11.07
N PHE A 422 -12.62 -7.50 -10.77
CA PHE A 422 -11.89 -7.36 -9.50
C PHE A 422 -11.21 -6.00 -9.38
N LYS A 423 -10.57 -5.51 -10.46
CA LYS A 423 -9.92 -4.19 -10.47
C LYS A 423 -10.91 -3.06 -10.25
N LYS A 424 -12.09 -3.13 -10.88
CA LYS A 424 -13.20 -2.17 -10.69
C LYS A 424 -13.72 -2.22 -9.26
N LYS A 425 -14.09 -3.40 -8.76
CA LYS A 425 -14.57 -3.61 -7.39
C LYS A 425 -13.56 -3.11 -6.34
N LYS A 426 -12.27 -3.31 -6.56
CA LYS A 426 -11.20 -2.81 -5.69
C LYS A 426 -11.13 -1.27 -5.69
N LEU A 427 -11.31 -0.63 -6.84
CA LEU A 427 -11.35 0.83 -6.95
C LEU A 427 -12.59 1.41 -6.26
N ASP A 428 -13.76 0.80 -6.49
CA ASP A 428 -15.02 1.21 -5.88
C ASP A 428 -14.96 1.07 -4.35
N LYS A 429 -14.44 -0.05 -3.84
CA LYS A 429 -14.24 -0.24 -2.39
C LYS A 429 -13.29 0.81 -1.80
N LYS A 430 -12.22 1.17 -2.51
CA LYS A 430 -11.31 2.25 -2.06
C LYS A 430 -11.99 3.62 -2.05
N ARG A 431 -12.82 3.90 -3.06
CA ARG A 431 -13.59 5.15 -3.13
C ARG A 431 -14.60 5.24 -2.00
N LEU A 432 -15.36 4.18 -1.77
CA LEU A 432 -16.35 4.10 -0.68
C LEU A 432 -15.68 4.27 0.68
N ALA A 433 -14.62 3.49 0.97
CA ALA A 433 -13.89 3.61 2.23
C ALA A 433 -13.27 5.02 2.44
N ARG A 434 -12.76 5.65 1.37
CA ARG A 434 -12.26 7.03 1.45
C ARG A 434 -13.39 8.00 1.77
N ASN A 435 -14.55 7.84 1.12
CA ASN A 435 -15.69 8.71 1.37
C ASN A 435 -16.23 8.52 2.79
N GLU A 436 -16.33 7.27 3.27
CA GLU A 436 -16.71 6.94 4.66
C GLU A 436 -15.73 7.59 5.64
N ASN A 437 -14.42 7.41 5.45
CA ASN A 437 -13.42 8.04 6.32
C ASN A 437 -13.49 9.57 6.27
N ASN A 438 -13.65 10.18 5.10
CA ASN A 438 -13.78 11.63 5.01
C ASN A 438 -15.02 12.13 5.78
N VAL A 439 -16.13 11.40 5.73
CA VAL A 439 -17.35 11.74 6.50
C VAL A 439 -17.08 11.59 7.99
N LEU A 440 -16.39 10.54 8.42
CA LEU A 440 -16.00 10.35 9.81
C LEU A 440 -15.05 11.44 10.29
N GLU A 441 -14.00 11.78 9.51
CA GLU A 441 -13.06 12.86 9.84
C GLU A 441 -13.77 14.22 9.96
N ILE A 442 -14.75 14.52 9.10
CA ILE A 442 -15.57 15.73 9.22
C ILE A 442 -16.42 15.70 10.50
N ARG A 443 -17.02 14.55 10.84
CA ARG A 443 -17.83 14.36 12.05
C ARG A 443 -17.01 14.44 13.34
N GLU A 444 -15.80 13.88 13.33
CA GLU A 444 -14.88 13.86 14.47
C GLU A 444 -14.23 15.22 14.71
N GLY A 445 -14.22 16.10 13.70
CA GLY A 445 -13.54 17.39 13.78
C GLY A 445 -12.01 17.24 13.78
N ASP A 446 -11.30 18.27 14.24
CA ASP A 446 -9.85 18.23 14.33
C ASP A 446 -9.37 17.29 15.47
N THR A 447 -9.29 15.99 15.21
CA THR A 447 -8.81 14.99 16.17
C THR A 447 -7.29 14.92 16.30
N TYR A 448 -6.53 15.37 15.29
CA TYR A 448 -5.05 15.34 15.30
C TYR A 448 -4.44 16.53 14.51
N LYS A 449 -3.99 17.57 15.21
CA LYS A 449 -3.06 18.60 14.72
C LYS A 449 -1.97 18.86 15.76
N THR A 450 -0.82 19.34 15.30
CA THR A 450 0.26 19.79 16.18
C THR A 450 -0.26 20.94 17.05
N GLU A 451 0.02 20.91 18.36
CA GLU A 451 -0.34 21.96 19.34
C GLU A 451 -1.85 22.18 19.61
N ILE A 452 -2.75 21.26 19.22
CA ILE A 452 -4.20 21.37 19.58
C ILE A 452 -4.38 21.59 21.08
N ASP A 453 -3.65 20.82 21.89
CA ASP A 453 -3.70 20.86 23.36
C ASP A 453 -3.27 22.23 23.94
N MET A 454 -2.40 22.95 23.23
CA MET A 454 -1.88 24.25 23.68
C MET A 454 -2.76 25.44 23.26
N LEU A 455 -3.58 25.28 22.22
CA LEU A 455 -4.41 26.35 21.66
C LEU A 455 -5.86 26.32 22.17
N CYS A 456 -6.33 25.17 22.66
CA CYS A 456 -7.67 25.01 23.21
C CYS A 456 -7.71 25.36 24.71
N GLN A 457 -7.63 26.65 25.05
CA GLN A 457 -7.72 27.12 26.44
C GLN A 457 -9.13 27.02 27.07
N ASN A 458 -10.14 26.49 26.38
CA ASN A 458 -11.51 26.33 26.91
C ASN A 458 -12.17 25.03 26.41
N MET A 459 -11.59 23.87 26.67
CA MET A 459 -12.32 22.60 26.55
C MET A 459 -12.77 22.14 27.93
N GLN A 460 -14.10 22.14 28.14
CA GLN A 460 -14.73 21.34 29.18
C GLN A 460 -14.32 19.87 28.97
N GLU A 461 -13.87 19.24 30.05
CA GLU A 461 -13.65 17.81 30.29
C GLU A 461 -13.51 16.90 29.06
N THR A 462 -12.27 16.55 28.71
CA THR A 462 -11.91 15.57 27.68
C THR A 462 -12.12 14.10 28.08
N ASP A 463 -12.98 13.80 29.05
CA ASP A 463 -13.12 12.45 29.61
C ASP A 463 -14.19 11.58 28.95
N VAL A 464 -14.85 12.06 27.88
CA VAL A 464 -15.83 11.26 27.14
C VAL A 464 -15.47 11.20 25.66
N ILE A 465 -14.92 10.07 25.22
CA ILE A 465 -14.98 9.68 23.80
C ILE A 465 -16.46 9.51 23.50
N SER A 466 -17.04 10.42 22.72
CA SER A 466 -18.42 10.31 22.26
C SER A 466 -18.60 8.94 21.61
N ASN A 467 -19.54 8.13 22.10
CA ASN A 467 -19.85 6.85 21.48
C ASN A 467 -20.20 7.09 20.01
N PRO A 468 -19.78 6.22 19.07
CA PRO A 468 -20.34 6.25 17.73
C PRO A 468 -21.86 6.13 17.87
N LEU A 469 -22.58 7.16 17.41
CA LEU A 469 -24.04 7.24 17.46
C LEU A 469 -24.62 5.90 17.01
N ILE A 470 -25.35 5.24 17.91
CA ILE A 470 -26.08 4.02 17.57
C ILE A 470 -27.13 4.42 16.55
N ILE A 471 -26.93 4.00 15.31
CA ILE A 471 -27.93 4.11 14.26
C ILE A 471 -29.05 3.14 14.65
N GLU A 472 -30.20 3.65 15.09
CA GLU A 472 -31.45 2.90 14.96
C GLU A 472 -31.57 2.46 13.49
N GLU A 473 -31.78 1.17 13.26
CA GLU A 473 -31.75 0.54 11.95
C GLU A 473 -32.48 1.38 10.88
N LEU A 474 -31.68 2.09 10.07
CA LEU A 474 -32.16 2.66 8.83
C LEU A 474 -32.51 1.50 7.90
N THR A 475 -33.79 1.17 7.84
CA THR A 475 -34.33 0.22 6.89
C THR A 475 -34.01 0.73 5.49
N GLN A 476 -33.21 -0.03 4.74
CA GLN A 476 -33.12 0.16 3.29
C GLN A 476 -34.52 -0.03 2.73
N VAL A 477 -35.14 1.04 2.23
CA VAL A 477 -36.39 0.94 1.47
C VAL A 477 -36.07 0.27 0.15
N GLN A 478 -36.13 -1.07 0.13
CA GLN A 478 -36.17 -1.83 -1.11
C GLN A 478 -37.58 -1.71 -1.67
N ASN A 479 -37.66 -1.27 -2.92
CA ASN A 479 -38.89 -1.03 -3.70
C ASN A 479 -39.75 0.13 -3.20
N ILE A 480 -39.47 1.34 -3.71
CA ILE A 480 -40.44 2.43 -3.71
C ILE A 480 -41.62 1.98 -4.59
N GLN A 481 -42.74 1.63 -3.96
CA GLN A 481 -44.03 1.59 -4.62
C GLN A 481 -44.28 2.96 -5.26
N PRO A 482 -44.73 3.07 -6.52
CA PRO A 482 -44.91 4.35 -7.23
C PRO A 482 -45.88 5.36 -6.59
N SER A 483 -46.42 5.11 -5.39
CA SER A 483 -47.56 5.81 -4.83
C SER A 483 -47.26 6.70 -3.62
N ILE A 484 -46.01 6.83 -3.15
CA ILE A 484 -45.68 7.72 -2.03
C ILE A 484 -45.26 9.10 -2.58
N PRO A 485 -45.98 10.19 -2.29
CA PRO A 485 -45.61 11.53 -2.72
C PRO A 485 -44.23 11.96 -2.19
N CYS A 486 -43.38 12.49 -3.07
CA CYS A 486 -42.03 12.96 -2.73
C CYS A 486 -42.01 14.49 -2.56
N VAL A 487 -41.41 14.98 -1.47
CA VAL A 487 -41.16 16.40 -1.24
C VAL A 487 -39.66 16.62 -1.31
N TYR A 488 -39.23 17.49 -2.21
CA TYR A 488 -37.83 17.89 -2.28
C TYR A 488 -37.65 19.13 -1.42
N PHE A 489 -36.70 19.13 -0.49
CA PHE A 489 -36.41 20.29 0.35
C PHE A 489 -34.92 20.61 0.41
N ASP A 490 -34.62 21.85 0.75
CA ASP A 490 -33.28 22.39 0.94
C ASP A 490 -33.29 23.38 2.11
N LEU A 491 -32.19 23.42 2.86
CA LEU A 491 -32.03 24.30 4.03
C LEU A 491 -30.84 25.22 3.83
N GLU A 492 -31.05 26.50 4.11
CA GLU A 492 -29.95 27.46 4.25
C GLU A 492 -29.66 27.70 5.72
N THR A 493 -28.39 27.87 6.09
CA THR A 493 -27.97 27.99 7.49
C THR A 493 -26.97 29.13 7.73
N THR A 494 -26.74 29.48 9.00
CA THR A 494 -25.77 30.53 9.37
C THR A 494 -24.30 30.13 9.12
N SER A 495 -23.99 28.83 9.03
CA SER A 495 -22.66 28.28 8.75
C SER A 495 -22.72 26.78 8.39
N LEU A 496 -21.60 26.18 8.00
CA LEU A 496 -21.47 24.73 7.80
C LEU A 496 -21.24 23.93 9.10
N SER A 497 -21.42 24.57 10.27
CA SER A 497 -21.32 23.90 11.58
C SER A 497 -22.60 23.16 11.91
N LEU A 498 -22.54 22.08 12.70
CA LEU A 498 -23.74 21.38 13.18
C LEU A 498 -24.54 22.18 14.23
N ASN A 499 -23.95 23.21 14.83
CA ASN A 499 -24.62 24.11 15.78
C ASN A 499 -25.11 25.41 15.10
N CYS A 500 -25.36 25.36 13.79
CA CYS A 500 -25.84 26.51 13.04
C CYS A 500 -27.37 26.66 13.16
N ASP A 501 -27.86 27.89 13.03
CA ASP A 501 -29.29 28.13 12.90
C ASP A 501 -29.73 27.94 11.44
N ILE A 502 -30.93 27.40 11.23
CA ILE A 502 -31.62 27.40 9.94
C ILE A 502 -32.11 28.83 9.66
N VAL A 503 -31.79 29.36 8.49
CA VAL A 503 -32.21 30.70 8.03
C VAL A 503 -33.22 30.67 6.89
N GLN A 504 -33.38 29.55 6.21
CA GLN A 504 -34.42 29.35 5.19
C GLN A 504 -34.80 27.87 5.09
N ILE A 505 -36.10 27.60 4.94
CA ILE A 505 -36.63 26.30 4.55
C ILE A 505 -37.30 26.49 3.18
N SER A 506 -36.81 25.78 2.17
CA SER A 506 -37.41 25.76 0.84
C SER A 506 -37.80 24.33 0.48
N ALA A 507 -39.04 24.12 0.03
CA ALA A 507 -39.51 22.80 -0.37
C ALA A 507 -40.45 22.85 -1.59
N VAL A 508 -40.46 21.77 -2.37
CA VAL A 508 -41.29 21.63 -3.56
C VAL A 508 -41.88 20.23 -3.66
N ASN A 509 -43.16 20.17 -4.01
CA ASN A 509 -43.88 18.96 -4.39
C ASN A 509 -44.74 19.29 -5.63
N ASP A 510 -44.35 18.74 -6.79
CA ASP A 510 -44.95 19.04 -8.09
C ASP A 510 -45.07 20.56 -8.37
N MET A 511 -46.27 21.13 -8.25
CA MET A 511 -46.53 22.57 -8.46
C MET A 511 -46.61 23.38 -7.15
N ASN A 512 -46.58 22.72 -6.00
CA ASN A 512 -46.65 23.36 -4.70
C ASN A 512 -45.26 23.71 -4.20
N VAL A 513 -45.05 24.97 -3.83
CA VAL A 513 -43.77 25.49 -3.35
C VAL A 513 -43.97 26.07 -1.96
N PHE A 514 -43.05 25.74 -1.06
CA PHE A 514 -42.90 26.33 0.25
C PHE A 514 -41.56 27.06 0.30
N ASP A 515 -41.57 28.30 0.77
CA ASP A 515 -40.35 29.08 0.96
C ASP A 515 -40.51 30.02 2.15
N GLN A 516 -39.74 29.79 3.20
CA GLN A 516 -39.86 30.53 4.46
C GLN A 516 -38.49 30.89 5.01
N TYR A 517 -38.26 32.19 5.18
CA TYR A 517 -37.10 32.69 5.90
C TYR A 517 -37.32 32.65 7.41
N ILE A 518 -36.25 32.33 8.14
CA ILE A 518 -36.23 32.19 9.60
C ILE A 518 -35.16 33.14 10.16
N THR A 519 -35.53 33.92 11.17
CA THR A 519 -34.58 34.81 11.85
C THR A 519 -33.64 33.96 12.73
N PRO A 520 -32.31 33.96 12.49
CA PRO A 520 -31.38 33.17 13.28
C PRO A 520 -31.17 33.78 14.68
N SER A 521 -30.74 32.95 15.63
CA SER A 521 -30.34 33.37 16.98
C SER A 521 -28.93 33.98 16.99
N SER A 522 -28.12 33.61 16.01
CA SER A 522 -26.72 33.99 15.83
C SER A 522 -26.48 34.74 14.52
N GLY A 523 -25.33 35.41 14.40
CA GLY A 523 -24.92 36.08 13.16
C GLY A 523 -24.61 35.07 12.05
N ILE A 524 -24.91 35.44 10.80
CA ILE A 524 -24.57 34.63 9.62
C ILE A 524 -23.08 34.81 9.32
N SER A 525 -22.35 33.71 9.15
CA SER A 525 -20.92 33.75 8.82
C SER A 525 -20.70 34.40 7.45
N LYS A 526 -19.53 35.05 7.26
CA LYS A 526 -19.18 35.70 5.98
C LYS A 526 -19.24 34.71 4.80
N TYR A 527 -18.78 33.48 5.01
CA TYR A 527 -18.83 32.44 3.99
C TYR A 527 -20.27 32.03 3.65
N ALA A 528 -21.12 31.79 4.65
CA ALA A 528 -22.54 31.49 4.41
C ALA A 528 -23.22 32.66 3.68
N SER A 529 -22.94 33.91 4.06
CA SER A 529 -23.49 35.09 3.39
C SER A 529 -23.07 35.19 1.92
N GLU A 530 -21.82 34.84 1.59
CA GLU A 530 -21.31 34.84 0.21
C GLU A 530 -21.98 33.75 -0.66
N VAL A 531 -22.38 32.63 -0.06
CA VAL A 531 -23.00 31.50 -0.77
C VAL A 531 -24.50 31.69 -0.94
N THR A 532 -25.19 32.08 0.13
CA THR A 532 -26.66 32.13 0.17
C THR A 532 -27.21 33.51 -0.18
N GLY A 533 -26.39 34.56 -0.11
CA GLY A 533 -26.84 35.94 -0.23
C GLY A 533 -27.61 36.45 1.00
N LEU A 534 -27.74 35.65 2.06
CA LEU A 534 -28.41 36.03 3.30
C LEU A 534 -27.45 36.71 4.28
N SER A 535 -27.89 37.78 4.91
CA SER A 535 -27.10 38.57 5.85
C SER A 535 -27.98 39.22 6.92
N MET A 536 -27.39 39.59 8.05
CA MET A 536 -28.07 40.33 9.12
C MET A 536 -27.71 41.81 9.03
N CYS A 537 -28.69 42.66 8.72
CA CYS A 537 -28.55 44.12 8.69
C CYS A 537 -29.38 44.73 9.81
N ASN A 538 -28.75 45.36 10.81
CA ASN A 538 -29.45 45.97 11.96
C ASN A 538 -30.44 45.02 12.65
N ASN A 539 -30.03 43.77 12.91
CA ASN A 539 -30.85 42.69 13.46
C ASN A 539 -32.07 42.29 12.60
N ILE A 540 -32.08 42.65 11.32
CA ILE A 540 -33.10 42.26 10.35
C ILE A 540 -32.44 41.34 9.31
N LEU A 541 -33.09 40.21 9.01
CA LEU A 541 -32.63 39.31 7.96
C LEU A 541 -32.82 39.96 6.58
N CYS A 542 -31.78 39.93 5.76
CA CYS A 542 -31.76 40.49 4.42
C CYS A 542 -31.22 39.48 3.41
N TYR A 543 -31.88 39.38 2.27
CA TYR A 543 -31.40 38.67 1.09
C TYR A 543 -30.88 39.69 0.07
N ASN A 544 -29.60 39.61 -0.29
CA ASN A 544 -28.91 40.56 -1.19
C ASN A 544 -29.15 42.04 -0.81
N GLY A 545 -29.09 42.35 0.49
CA GLY A 545 -29.28 43.70 1.03
C GLY A 545 -30.73 44.18 1.11
N ARG A 546 -31.71 43.36 0.71
CA ARG A 546 -33.14 43.67 0.84
C ARG A 546 -33.75 42.91 2.01
N LYS A 547 -34.55 43.60 2.83
CA LYS A 547 -35.28 42.99 3.94
C LYS A 547 -36.20 41.89 3.41
N VAL A 548 -36.10 40.70 4.02
CA VAL A 548 -37.03 39.59 3.77
C VAL A 548 -38.03 39.47 4.91
N ASN A 549 -39.19 38.88 4.63
CA ASN A 549 -40.15 38.55 5.67
C ASN A 549 -39.72 37.24 6.34
N SER A 550 -39.28 37.32 7.59
CA SER A 550 -38.82 36.17 8.37
C SER A 550 -39.69 35.95 9.60
N CYS A 551 -39.77 34.70 10.05
CA CYS A 551 -40.47 34.31 11.26
C CYS A 551 -39.49 33.75 12.32
N SER A 552 -40.00 33.41 13.50
CA SER A 552 -39.21 32.66 14.49
C SER A 552 -38.99 31.22 14.03
N PRO A 553 -37.93 30.53 14.51
CA PRO A 553 -37.69 29.13 14.17
C PRO A 553 -38.89 28.22 14.44
N GLN A 554 -39.57 28.41 15.58
CA GLN A 554 -40.75 27.63 15.95
C GLN A 554 -41.90 27.85 14.95
N GLN A 555 -42.13 29.11 14.55
CA GLN A 555 -43.18 29.44 13.58
C GLN A 555 -42.82 28.92 12.19
N GLY A 556 -41.55 28.99 11.78
CA GLY A 556 -41.08 28.47 10.49
C GLY A 556 -41.30 26.97 10.37
N LEU A 557 -40.99 26.21 11.43
CA LEU A 557 -41.25 24.77 11.48
C LEU A 557 -42.75 24.47 11.47
N GLN A 558 -43.56 25.20 12.25
CA GLN A 558 -45.01 25.02 12.25
C GLN A 558 -45.62 25.29 10.87
N ASN A 559 -45.22 26.38 10.21
CA ASN A 559 -45.66 26.72 8.85
C ASN A 559 -45.30 25.59 7.86
N PHE A 560 -44.10 25.02 7.98
CA PHE A 560 -43.67 23.93 7.13
C PHE A 560 -44.48 22.65 7.35
N ILE A 561 -44.76 22.29 8.62
CA ILE A 561 -45.60 21.14 8.97
C ILE A 561 -47.03 21.32 8.46
N ILE A 562 -47.61 22.51 8.65
CA ILE A 562 -48.96 22.83 8.16
C ILE A 562 -48.99 22.70 6.64
N TRP A 563 -48.01 23.29 5.94
CA TRP A 563 -47.92 23.18 4.49
C TRP A 563 -47.80 21.73 4.02
N LEU A 564 -47.00 20.90 4.70
CA LEU A 564 -46.88 19.48 4.39
C LEU A 564 -48.21 18.74 4.56
N GLN A 565 -48.95 19.01 5.64
CA GLN A 565 -50.24 18.39 5.93
C GLN A 565 -51.34 18.81 4.95
N GLU A 566 -51.34 20.08 4.54
CA GLU A 566 -52.30 20.62 3.56
C GLU A 566 -52.00 20.16 2.14
N THR A 567 -50.72 20.06 1.79
CA THR A 567 -50.27 19.67 0.44
C THR A 567 -50.33 18.16 0.25
N ILE A 568 -50.04 17.38 1.29
CA ILE A 568 -49.95 15.92 1.24
C ILE A 568 -50.63 15.33 2.49
N PRO A 569 -51.92 14.98 2.41
CA PRO A 569 -52.67 14.45 3.55
C PRO A 569 -52.26 13.01 3.95
N GLU A 570 -51.45 12.33 3.14
CA GLU A 570 -50.92 10.99 3.40
C GLU A 570 -49.41 11.00 3.75
N LYS A 571 -48.82 9.83 4.00
CA LYS A 571 -47.38 9.71 4.24
C LYS A 571 -46.59 10.22 3.03
N CYS A 572 -45.69 11.17 3.25
CA CYS A 572 -44.77 11.68 2.22
C CYS A 572 -43.32 11.26 2.51
N MET A 573 -42.48 11.29 1.46
CA MET A 573 -41.04 11.09 1.56
C MET A 573 -40.32 12.42 1.38
N LEU A 574 -39.60 12.89 2.40
CA LEU A 574 -38.74 14.07 2.30
C LEU A 574 -37.39 13.69 1.67
N ILE A 575 -37.00 14.43 0.64
CA ILE A 575 -35.77 14.20 -0.14
C ILE A 575 -34.96 15.50 -0.13
N ALA A 576 -33.72 15.45 0.34
CA ALA A 576 -32.78 16.56 0.26
C ALA A 576 -31.43 16.10 -0.32
N HIS A 577 -30.75 17.02 -1.00
CA HIS A 577 -29.42 16.73 -1.55
C HIS A 577 -28.38 16.84 -0.44
N ASN A 578 -27.73 15.73 -0.09
CA ASN A 578 -26.84 15.60 1.08
C ASN A 578 -27.51 15.68 2.45
N ALA A 579 -28.82 15.35 2.55
CA ALA A 579 -29.56 15.33 3.82
C ALA A 579 -28.81 14.68 4.99
N LYS A 580 -28.16 13.53 4.76
CA LYS A 580 -27.40 12.79 5.78
C LYS A 580 -26.09 13.45 6.26
N ILE A 581 -25.60 14.46 5.54
CA ILE A 581 -24.34 15.16 5.80
C ILE A 581 -24.61 16.46 6.57
N PHE A 582 -25.75 17.11 6.34
CA PHE A 582 -26.03 18.44 6.88
C PHE A 582 -27.50 18.64 7.28
N ASP A 583 -28.47 18.49 6.36
CA ASP A 583 -29.87 18.92 6.59
C ASP A 583 -30.68 18.04 7.54
N ALA A 584 -30.22 16.81 7.80
CA ALA A 584 -30.77 15.88 8.78
C ALA A 584 -29.77 15.59 9.91
N GLY A 585 -28.79 16.47 10.13
CA GLY A 585 -27.86 16.37 11.24
C GLY A 585 -28.60 16.46 12.57
N HIS A 586 -28.80 15.33 13.24
CA HIS A 586 -29.47 15.29 14.54
C HIS A 586 -28.55 15.87 15.62
N GLN A 587 -29.03 16.89 16.32
CA GLN A 587 -28.72 17.14 17.71
C GLN A 587 -29.79 16.44 18.55
N ASP A 588 -29.40 15.78 19.64
CA ASP A 588 -30.34 15.41 20.71
C ASP A 588 -30.92 16.66 21.38
#